data_AF-A0A9D4LGD7-F1
#
_entry.id   AF-A0A9D4LGD7-F1
#
_cell.length_a   1.000
_cell.length_b   1.000
_cell.length_c   1.000
_cell.angle_alpha   90.00
_cell.angle_beta   90.00
_cell.angle_gamma   90.00
#
_symmetry.space_group_name_H-M   'P 1'
#
loop_
_entity.id
_entity.type
_entity.pdbx_description
1 polymer ?
#
loop_
_entity_poly.entity_id
_entity_poly.type
_entity_poly.pdbx_seq_one_letter_code
_entity_poly.pdbx_strand_id
1 'polypeptide(L)'
;MSKTSRSFEQVSQHFKCPIHLGKLKDPRRLPCEHTLCKDCLKGLIKSALKRDDLNGTFDCPECRSRHAIPTTETEDWADWFPVDAFCAIQLQTLARFQDSQVCEVHSDKFKEYYCFHHRELYCPDCIIAKHTNAPCYARNCKDAVNDVKKHVGDLLGQLRLQEEHAIRISNSNVGLRRTPRTSCRRCGRWSTWWTGSPGR
;
A
#
# COMPACT_ATOMS: atom_id res chain seq x y z
N MET A 1 -6.14 -2.09 -19.19
CA MET A 1 -4.82 -2.27 -18.55
C MET A 1 -4.38 -0.94 -17.94
N SER A 2 -4.18 -0.88 -16.63
CA SER A 2 -3.79 0.33 -15.92
C SER A 2 -2.34 0.71 -16.25
N LYS A 3 -1.99 2.00 -16.25
CA LYS A 3 -0.61 2.45 -16.54
C LYS A 3 0.43 1.79 -15.61
N THR A 4 0.02 1.49 -14.37
CA THR A 4 0.83 0.86 -13.32
C THR A 4 1.16 -0.61 -13.60
N SER A 5 0.26 -1.37 -14.25
CA SER A 5 0.52 -2.79 -14.56
C SER A 5 1.62 -2.94 -15.61
N ARG A 6 1.66 -2.01 -16.58
CA ARG A 6 2.65 -2.02 -17.67
C ARG A 6 4.06 -1.65 -17.20
N SER A 7 4.17 -0.70 -16.27
CA SER A 7 5.47 -0.35 -15.65
C SER A 7 6.01 -1.48 -14.78
N PHE A 8 5.14 -2.21 -14.08
CA PHE A 8 5.55 -3.33 -13.23
C PHE A 8 6.15 -4.48 -14.04
N GLU A 9 5.50 -4.83 -15.15
CA GLU A 9 5.96 -5.92 -16.02
C GLU A 9 7.33 -5.62 -16.64
N GLN A 10 7.57 -4.36 -17.02
CA GLN A 10 8.88 -3.89 -17.49
C GLN A 10 9.96 -4.05 -16.43
N VAL A 11 9.69 -3.67 -15.17
CA VAL A 11 10.65 -3.82 -14.06
C VAL A 11 10.93 -5.30 -13.78
N SER A 12 9.92 -6.18 -13.86
CA SER A 12 10.09 -7.62 -13.62
C SER A 12 11.06 -8.30 -14.60
N GLN A 13 11.18 -7.77 -15.83
CA GLN A 13 12.05 -8.34 -16.87
C GLN A 13 13.54 -8.14 -16.56
N HIS A 14 13.89 -7.11 -15.78
CA HIS A 14 15.28 -6.82 -15.40
C HIS A 14 15.86 -7.76 -14.35
N PHE A 15 15.04 -8.63 -13.73
CA PHE A 15 15.48 -9.53 -12.66
C PHE A 15 15.31 -11.01 -13.04
N LYS A 16 15.73 -11.34 -14.26
CA LYS A 16 15.75 -12.70 -14.78
C LYS A 16 17.15 -13.28 -14.73
N CYS A 17 17.26 -14.55 -14.38
CA CYS A 17 18.54 -15.25 -14.43
C CYS A 17 18.92 -15.53 -15.89
N PRO A 18 20.15 -15.24 -16.32
CA PRO A 18 20.60 -15.51 -17.70
C PRO A 18 20.71 -17.01 -18.03
N ILE A 19 20.75 -17.88 -17.01
CA ILE A 19 20.89 -19.34 -17.22
C ILE A 19 19.54 -20.01 -17.47
N HIS A 20 18.52 -19.73 -16.66
CA HIS A 20 17.21 -20.39 -16.75
C HIS A 20 16.08 -19.45 -17.22
N LEU A 21 16.40 -18.18 -17.51
CA LEU A 21 15.51 -17.15 -18.07
C LEU A 21 14.25 -16.83 -17.23
N GLY A 22 14.20 -17.31 -15.99
CA GLY A 22 13.13 -17.03 -15.02
C GLY A 22 13.56 -16.05 -13.93
N LYS A 23 12.65 -15.73 -13.00
CA LYS A 23 12.93 -14.83 -11.86
C LYS A 23 14.13 -15.33 -11.05
N LEU A 24 15.06 -14.44 -10.73
CA LEU A 24 16.20 -14.73 -9.86
C LEU A 24 15.75 -15.25 -8.48
N LYS A 25 16.41 -16.30 -7.98
CA LYS A 25 16.19 -16.93 -6.67
C LYS A 25 17.52 -16.98 -5.93
N ASP A 26 17.55 -16.42 -4.72
CA ASP A 26 18.80 -16.23 -3.95
C ASP A 26 19.91 -15.63 -4.84
N PRO A 27 19.74 -14.36 -5.29
CA PRO A 27 20.61 -13.75 -6.29
C PRO A 27 22.03 -13.54 -5.74
N ARG A 28 23.03 -14.09 -6.43
CA ARG A 28 24.45 -14.00 -6.09
C ARG A 28 25.16 -13.10 -7.09
N ARG A 29 25.86 -12.08 -6.57
CA ARG A 29 26.59 -11.10 -7.37
C ARG A 29 28.01 -11.55 -7.63
N LEU A 30 28.41 -11.56 -8.89
CA LEU A 30 29.78 -11.84 -9.34
C LEU A 30 30.64 -10.57 -9.26
N PRO A 31 31.99 -10.68 -9.28
CA PRO A 31 32.89 -9.52 -9.35
C PRO A 31 32.70 -8.66 -10.61
N CYS A 32 32.12 -9.23 -11.68
CA CYS A 32 31.74 -8.49 -12.89
C CYS A 32 30.36 -7.81 -12.80
N GLU A 33 29.77 -7.74 -11.59
CA GLU A 33 28.47 -7.13 -11.28
C GLU A 33 27.23 -7.83 -11.86
N HIS A 34 27.39 -8.90 -12.63
CA HIS A 34 26.28 -9.75 -13.06
C HIS A 34 25.77 -10.64 -11.93
N THR A 35 24.50 -11.04 -12.02
CA THR A 35 23.79 -11.73 -10.94
C THR A 35 23.15 -13.02 -11.42
N LEU A 36 23.40 -14.12 -10.70
CA LEU A 36 22.87 -15.45 -10.98
C LEU A 36 22.09 -15.99 -9.78
N CYS A 37 21.21 -16.96 -9.99
CA CYS A 37 20.66 -17.73 -8.86
C CYS A 37 21.78 -18.53 -8.19
N LYS A 38 21.75 -18.67 -6.87
CA LYS A 38 22.68 -19.53 -6.12
C LYS A 38 22.79 -20.93 -6.74
N ASP A 39 21.67 -21.58 -7.03
CA ASP A 39 21.67 -22.94 -7.59
C ASP A 39 22.26 -23.00 -9.01
N CYS A 40 21.99 -21.98 -9.82
CA CYS A 40 22.57 -21.91 -11.17
C CYS A 40 24.07 -21.63 -11.15
N LEU A 41 24.52 -20.79 -10.20
CA LEU A 41 25.93 -20.57 -9.96
C LEU A 41 26.62 -21.86 -9.47
N LYS A 42 25.99 -22.61 -8.55
CA LYS A 42 26.49 -23.94 -8.13
C LYS A 42 26.63 -24.88 -9.33
N GLY A 43 25.60 -24.97 -10.18
CA GLY A 43 25.63 -25.80 -11.39
C GLY A 43 26.72 -25.39 -12.39
N LEU A 44 26.92 -24.07 -12.57
CA LEU A 44 27.96 -23.51 -13.43
C LEU A 44 29.36 -23.87 -12.93
N ILE A 45 29.64 -23.65 -11.64
CA ILE A 45 30.92 -23.98 -11.01
C ILE A 45 31.18 -25.49 -11.05
N LYS A 46 30.18 -26.32 -10.71
CA LYS A 46 30.30 -27.79 -10.80
C LYS A 46 30.64 -28.25 -12.22
N SER A 47 30.08 -27.60 -13.23
CA SER A 47 30.36 -27.92 -14.63
C SER A 47 31.75 -27.46 -15.05
N ALA A 48 32.23 -26.33 -14.53
CA ALA A 48 33.59 -25.85 -14.77
C ALA A 48 34.65 -26.75 -14.11
N LEU A 49 34.43 -27.24 -12.89
CA LEU A 49 35.34 -28.16 -12.19
C LEU A 49 35.50 -29.51 -12.88
N LYS A 50 34.51 -29.95 -13.66
CA LYS A 50 34.61 -31.17 -14.48
C LYS A 50 35.45 -30.98 -15.73
N ARG A 51 35.78 -29.74 -16.10
CA ARG A 51 36.58 -29.43 -17.27
C ARG A 51 37.97 -29.01 -16.82
N ASP A 52 38.98 -29.79 -17.21
CA ASP A 52 40.38 -29.54 -16.83
C ASP A 52 40.97 -28.27 -17.51
N ASP A 53 40.28 -27.70 -18.50
CA ASP A 53 40.72 -26.53 -19.28
C ASP A 53 40.60 -25.19 -18.53
N LEU A 54 39.81 -25.13 -17.47
CA LEU A 54 39.51 -23.87 -16.76
C LEU A 54 40.34 -23.62 -15.51
N ASN A 55 41.25 -24.53 -15.13
CA ASN A 55 42.29 -24.28 -14.13
C ASN A 55 41.76 -23.70 -12.78
N GLY A 56 40.58 -24.16 -12.32
CA GLY A 56 39.96 -23.65 -11.09
C GLY A 56 39.24 -22.30 -11.24
N THR A 57 38.84 -21.94 -12.46
CA THR A 57 38.05 -20.74 -12.76
C THR A 57 36.75 -21.08 -13.49
N PHE A 58 35.85 -20.11 -13.63
CA PHE A 58 34.68 -20.21 -14.48
C PHE A 58 34.39 -18.88 -15.15
N ASP A 59 33.68 -18.91 -16.28
CA ASP A 59 33.34 -17.71 -17.05
C ASP A 59 31.88 -17.30 -16.78
N CYS A 60 31.65 -15.99 -16.62
CA CYS A 60 30.32 -15.43 -16.48
C CYS A 60 29.49 -15.65 -17.76
N PRO A 61 28.23 -16.14 -17.68
CA PRO A 61 27.41 -16.40 -18.87
C PRO A 61 26.97 -15.13 -19.61
N GLU A 62 27.00 -13.97 -18.95
CA GLU A 62 26.57 -12.68 -19.55
C GLU A 62 27.71 -11.97 -20.26
N CYS A 63 28.84 -11.75 -19.57
CA CYS A 63 29.95 -10.95 -20.09
C CYS A 63 31.23 -11.75 -20.41
N ARG A 64 31.23 -13.06 -20.14
CA ARG A 64 32.39 -13.96 -20.33
C ARG A 64 33.63 -13.60 -19.49
N SER A 65 33.49 -12.72 -18.50
CA SER A 65 34.57 -12.45 -17.53
C SER A 65 34.88 -13.70 -16.71
N ARG A 66 36.17 -13.97 -16.51
CA ARG A 66 36.66 -15.14 -15.78
C ARG A 66 36.79 -14.84 -14.29
N HIS A 67 36.35 -15.79 -13.46
CA HIS A 67 36.35 -15.68 -12.00
C HIS A 67 36.94 -16.93 -11.36
N ALA A 68 37.70 -16.74 -10.27
CA ALA A 68 38.26 -17.84 -9.51
C ALA A 68 37.17 -18.59 -8.74
N ILE A 69 37.30 -19.92 -8.67
CA ILE A 69 36.48 -20.76 -7.81
C ILE A 69 37.11 -20.77 -6.41
N PRO A 70 36.37 -20.43 -5.35
CA PRO A 70 36.89 -20.52 -3.98
C PRO A 70 37.34 -21.94 -3.65
N THR A 71 38.56 -22.11 -3.15
CA THR A 71 39.03 -23.40 -2.65
C THR A 71 38.40 -23.69 -1.30
N THR A 72 37.37 -24.54 -1.31
CA THR A 72 36.65 -24.99 -0.12
C THR A 72 36.56 -26.51 -0.11
N GLU A 73 36.56 -27.09 1.09
CA GLU A 73 36.38 -28.52 1.30
C GLU A 73 34.91 -28.94 1.12
N THR A 74 33.96 -28.02 1.27
CA THR A 74 32.51 -28.25 1.11
C THR A 74 32.00 -27.68 -0.22
N GLU A 75 30.93 -28.25 -0.80
CA GLU A 75 30.34 -27.81 -2.07
C GLU A 75 29.52 -26.49 -1.96
N ASP A 76 30.04 -25.52 -1.22
CA ASP A 76 29.39 -24.25 -0.89
C ASP A 76 30.01 -23.07 -1.65
N TRP A 77 30.66 -23.33 -2.79
CA TRP A 77 31.32 -22.32 -3.63
C TRP A 77 30.44 -21.11 -3.96
N ALA A 78 29.13 -21.32 -4.16
CA ALA A 78 28.20 -20.23 -4.47
C ALA A 78 27.92 -19.30 -3.28
N ASP A 79 28.14 -19.74 -2.04
CA ASP A 79 27.92 -18.93 -0.83
C ASP A 79 29.02 -17.89 -0.61
N TRP A 80 30.19 -18.09 -1.21
CA TRP A 80 31.27 -17.10 -1.23
C TRP A 80 30.93 -15.84 -2.01
N PHE A 81 30.00 -15.95 -2.96
CA PHE A 81 29.53 -14.79 -3.69
C PHE A 81 28.44 -14.10 -2.85
N PRO A 82 28.56 -12.78 -2.62
CA PRO A 82 27.60 -12.06 -1.79
C PRO A 82 26.21 -12.09 -2.44
N VAL A 83 25.19 -12.11 -1.60
CA VAL A 83 23.82 -11.89 -2.07
C VAL A 83 23.74 -10.48 -2.65
N ASP A 84 23.15 -10.37 -3.85
CA ASP A 84 22.82 -9.06 -4.42
C ASP A 84 21.64 -8.47 -3.62
N ALA A 85 21.96 -7.70 -2.58
CA ALA A 85 20.97 -7.11 -1.69
C ALA A 85 19.98 -6.21 -2.44
N PHE A 86 20.45 -5.45 -3.44
CA PHE A 86 19.57 -4.61 -4.27
C PHE A 86 18.57 -5.48 -5.02
N CYS A 87 19.06 -6.51 -5.73
CA CYS A 87 18.20 -7.45 -6.46
C CYS A 87 17.22 -8.14 -5.52
N ALA A 88 17.67 -8.64 -4.37
CA ALA A 88 16.83 -9.32 -3.40
C ALA A 88 15.70 -8.41 -2.86
N ILE A 89 16.01 -7.17 -2.50
CA ILE A 89 15.03 -6.18 -2.02
C ILE A 89 14.02 -5.85 -3.13
N GLN A 90 14.48 -5.65 -4.37
CA GLN A 90 13.58 -5.36 -5.49
C GLN A 90 12.67 -6.55 -5.80
N LEU A 91 13.20 -7.77 -5.86
CA LEU A 91 12.43 -9.00 -6.07
C LEU A 91 11.36 -9.23 -4.99
N GLN A 92 11.68 -8.90 -3.74
CA GLN A 92 10.74 -8.96 -2.61
C GLN A 92 9.66 -7.89 -2.74
N THR A 93 10.03 -6.66 -3.09
CA THR A 93 9.09 -5.56 -3.32
C THR A 93 8.13 -5.90 -4.46
N LEU A 94 8.66 -6.46 -5.54
CA LEU A 94 7.87 -6.91 -6.69
C LEU A 94 6.93 -8.06 -6.30
N ALA A 95 7.39 -9.02 -5.51
CA ALA A 95 6.54 -10.12 -5.01
C ALA A 95 5.37 -9.59 -4.17
N ARG A 96 5.66 -8.72 -3.19
CA ARG A 96 4.63 -8.12 -2.33
C ARG A 96 3.61 -7.31 -3.11
N PHE A 97 4.06 -6.60 -4.15
CA PHE A 97 3.15 -5.89 -5.04
C PHE A 97 2.28 -6.87 -5.82
N GLN A 98 2.85 -7.91 -6.42
CA GLN A 98 2.12 -8.92 -7.19
C GLN A 98 1.07 -9.64 -6.33
N ASP A 99 1.43 -10.10 -5.13
CA ASP A 99 0.51 -10.79 -4.21
C ASP A 99 -0.65 -9.88 -3.76
N SER A 100 -0.40 -8.58 -3.63
CA SER A 100 -1.43 -7.60 -3.27
C SER A 100 -2.40 -7.30 -4.42
N GLN A 101 -1.98 -7.47 -5.67
CA GLN A 101 -2.72 -7.04 -6.86
C GLN A 101 -3.35 -8.19 -7.64
N VAL A 102 -2.84 -9.42 -7.55
CA VAL A 102 -3.37 -10.58 -8.28
C VAL A 102 -4.33 -11.37 -7.41
N CYS A 103 -5.36 -11.96 -8.00
CA CYS A 103 -6.29 -12.81 -7.29
C CYS A 103 -5.63 -14.15 -6.93
N GLU A 104 -5.76 -14.55 -5.67
CA GLU A 104 -5.26 -15.84 -5.17
C GLU A 104 -5.93 -17.05 -5.83
N VAL A 105 -7.19 -16.89 -6.25
CA VAL A 105 -7.97 -17.96 -6.92
C VAL A 105 -7.79 -17.92 -8.44
N HIS A 106 -7.63 -16.73 -9.01
CA HIS A 106 -7.53 -16.50 -10.45
C HIS A 106 -6.19 -15.81 -10.75
N SER A 107 -5.12 -16.60 -10.85
CA SER A 107 -3.73 -16.12 -10.92
C SER A 107 -3.41 -15.25 -12.15
N ASP A 108 -4.30 -15.22 -13.15
CA ASP A 108 -4.24 -14.40 -14.36
C ASP A 108 -5.00 -13.07 -14.24
N LYS A 109 -5.75 -12.85 -13.15
CA LYS A 109 -6.64 -11.69 -12.99
C LYS A 109 -6.23 -10.79 -11.83
N PHE A 110 -6.25 -9.48 -12.08
CA PHE A 110 -5.97 -8.47 -11.07
C PHE A 110 -7.19 -8.12 -10.23
N LYS A 111 -6.96 -7.72 -8.98
CA LYS A 111 -7.95 -7.24 -8.02
C LYS A 111 -8.35 -5.78 -8.35
N GLU A 112 -9.16 -5.59 -9.40
CA GLU A 112 -9.55 -4.26 -9.93
C GLU A 112 -10.81 -3.65 -9.29
N TYR A 113 -11.49 -4.37 -8.40
CA TYR A 113 -12.71 -3.93 -7.75
C TYR A 113 -12.54 -3.88 -6.23
N TYR A 114 -13.14 -2.87 -5.61
CA TYR A 114 -13.20 -2.70 -4.16
C TYR A 114 -14.63 -2.95 -3.66
N CYS A 115 -14.79 -3.81 -2.65
CA CYS A 115 -16.05 -4.06 -1.99
C CYS A 115 -16.14 -3.24 -0.69
N PHE A 116 -17.12 -2.34 -0.58
CA PHE A 116 -17.31 -1.50 0.61
C PHE A 116 -17.79 -2.28 1.85
N HIS A 117 -18.49 -3.40 1.64
CA HIS A 117 -18.95 -4.26 2.73
C HIS A 117 -17.78 -5.01 3.40
N HIS A 118 -16.95 -5.69 2.59
CA HIS A 118 -15.81 -6.47 3.09
C HIS A 118 -14.54 -5.65 3.29
N ARG A 119 -14.49 -4.43 2.73
CA ARG A 119 -13.34 -3.51 2.75
C ARG A 119 -12.06 -4.10 2.14
N GLU A 120 -12.23 -4.90 1.10
CA GLU A 120 -11.14 -5.61 0.42
C GLU A 120 -11.23 -5.48 -1.12
N LEU A 121 -10.13 -5.82 -1.79
CA LEU A 121 -10.00 -5.82 -3.25
C LEU A 121 -10.25 -7.22 -3.82
N TYR A 122 -10.98 -7.28 -4.94
CA TYR A 122 -11.38 -8.50 -5.64
C TYR A 122 -11.18 -8.36 -7.15
N CYS A 123 -10.97 -9.49 -7.82
CA CYS A 123 -10.96 -9.55 -9.28
C CYS A 123 -12.39 -9.59 -9.86
N PRO A 124 -12.55 -9.36 -11.18
CA PRO A 124 -13.87 -9.37 -11.82
C PRO A 124 -14.67 -10.67 -11.57
N ASP A 125 -14.01 -11.82 -11.62
CA ASP A 125 -14.67 -13.12 -11.44
C ASP A 125 -15.18 -13.31 -10.01
N CYS A 126 -14.36 -12.95 -9.01
CA CYS A 126 -14.78 -13.01 -7.61
C CYS A 126 -15.97 -12.09 -7.35
N ILE A 127 -16.00 -10.90 -7.97
CA ILE A 127 -17.14 -9.99 -7.86
C ILE A 127 -18.40 -10.62 -8.41
N ILE A 128 -18.34 -11.18 -9.62
CA ILE A 128 -19.48 -11.79 -10.29
C ILE A 128 -19.99 -13.00 -9.52
N ALA A 129 -19.09 -13.84 -9.02
CA ALA A 129 -19.46 -15.09 -8.35
C ALA A 129 -20.00 -14.89 -6.93
N LYS A 130 -19.44 -13.93 -6.17
CA LYS A 130 -19.66 -13.85 -4.72
C LYS A 130 -20.08 -12.48 -4.18
N HIS A 131 -19.98 -11.40 -4.96
CA HIS A 131 -20.24 -10.03 -4.49
C HIS A 131 -21.27 -9.27 -5.31
N THR A 132 -22.21 -9.98 -5.95
CA THR A 132 -23.36 -9.38 -6.66
C THR A 132 -24.56 -9.14 -5.76
N ASN A 133 -24.65 -9.85 -4.64
CA ASN A 133 -25.80 -9.79 -3.73
C ASN A 133 -25.55 -8.84 -2.56
N ALA A 134 -26.62 -8.18 -2.11
CA ALA A 134 -26.60 -7.40 -0.87
C ALA A 134 -26.15 -8.28 0.32
N PRO A 135 -25.35 -7.76 1.26
CA PRO A 135 -24.96 -6.36 1.44
C PRO A 135 -23.73 -5.90 0.64
N CYS A 136 -23.22 -6.73 -0.28
CA CYS A 136 -22.05 -6.34 -1.06
C CYS A 136 -22.37 -5.16 -1.98
N TYR A 137 -21.58 -4.11 -1.85
CA TYR A 137 -21.53 -3.01 -2.80
C TYR A 137 -20.09 -2.89 -3.28
N ALA A 138 -19.84 -3.27 -4.53
CA ALA A 138 -18.52 -3.28 -5.12
C ALA A 138 -18.43 -2.29 -6.29
N ARG A 139 -17.30 -1.59 -6.37
CA ARG A 139 -17.01 -0.59 -7.40
C ARG A 139 -15.62 -0.84 -7.97
N ASN A 140 -15.39 -0.47 -9.21
CA ASN A 140 -14.04 -0.38 -9.77
C ASN A 140 -13.18 0.51 -8.85
N CYS A 141 -11.88 0.20 -8.68
CA CYS A 141 -10.99 0.96 -7.79
C CYS A 141 -10.99 2.49 -8.03
N LYS A 142 -11.04 2.95 -9.28
CA LYS A 142 -11.13 4.38 -9.62
C LYS A 142 -12.42 5.00 -9.11
N ASP A 143 -13.53 4.31 -9.33
CA ASP A 143 -14.85 4.78 -8.91
C ASP A 143 -14.96 4.76 -7.38
N ALA A 144 -14.45 3.71 -6.73
CA ALA A 144 -14.39 3.62 -5.28
C ALA A 144 -13.61 4.79 -4.66
N VAL A 145 -12.46 5.16 -5.23
CA VAL A 145 -11.69 6.34 -4.78
C VAL A 145 -12.48 7.63 -4.95
N ASN A 146 -13.19 7.80 -6.07
CA ASN A 146 -14.02 8.97 -6.29
C ASN A 146 -15.20 9.04 -5.32
N ASP A 147 -15.86 7.91 -5.08
CA ASP A 147 -16.97 7.80 -4.13
C ASP A 147 -16.49 8.16 -2.70
N VAL A 148 -15.34 7.65 -2.27
CA VAL A 148 -14.73 8.00 -0.96
C VAL A 148 -14.35 9.48 -0.89
N LYS A 149 -13.69 10.01 -1.92
CA LYS A 149 -13.31 11.43 -1.98
C LYS A 149 -14.52 12.34 -1.85
N LYS A 150 -15.59 12.02 -2.57
CA LYS A 150 -16.85 12.75 -2.51
C LYS A 150 -17.43 12.70 -1.11
N HIS A 151 -17.54 11.51 -0.52
CA HIS A 151 -18.10 11.33 0.81
C HIS A 151 -17.31 12.09 1.90
N VAL A 152 -15.98 12.04 1.85
CA VAL A 152 -15.12 12.83 2.74
C VAL A 152 -15.33 14.32 2.53
N GLY A 153 -15.45 14.78 1.29
CA GLY A 153 -15.76 16.18 0.97
C GLY A 153 -17.09 16.65 1.55
N ASP A 154 -18.14 15.83 1.42
CA ASP A 154 -19.47 16.12 1.96
C ASP A 154 -19.44 16.21 3.49
N LEU A 155 -18.78 15.27 4.18
CA LEU A 155 -18.62 15.27 5.64
C LEU A 155 -17.85 16.50 6.13
N LEU A 156 -16.74 16.85 5.47
CA LEU A 156 -15.97 18.05 5.80
C LEU A 156 -16.82 19.31 5.62
N GLY A 157 -17.66 19.36 4.57
CA GLY A 157 -18.61 20.45 4.36
C GLY A 157 -19.63 20.57 5.50
N GLN A 158 -20.22 19.45 5.93
CA GLN A 158 -21.15 19.42 7.06
C GLN A 158 -20.52 19.91 8.36
N LEU A 159 -19.30 19.43 8.66
CA LEU A 159 -18.57 19.83 9.87
C LEU A 159 -18.24 21.34 9.87
N ARG A 160 -17.87 21.91 8.72
CA ARG A 160 -17.65 23.37 8.58
C ARG A 160 -18.92 24.16 8.85
N LEU A 161 -20.07 23.72 8.34
CA LEU A 161 -21.35 24.37 8.61
C LEU A 161 -21.72 24.31 10.10
N GLN A 162 -21.45 23.19 10.77
CA GLN A 162 -21.65 23.05 12.21
C GLN A 162 -20.75 23.99 13.02
N GLU A 163 -19.48 24.13 12.61
CA GLU A 163 -18.53 25.06 13.21
C GLU A 163 -19.03 26.51 13.08
N GLU A 164 -19.42 26.94 11.88
CA GLU A 164 -19.97 28.28 11.66
C GLU A 164 -21.21 28.55 12.51
N HIS A 165 -22.11 27.57 12.60
CA HIS A 165 -23.31 27.69 13.41
C HIS A 165 -22.98 27.84 14.91
N ALA A 166 -22.03 27.06 15.43
CA ALA A 166 -21.57 27.16 16.81
C ALA A 166 -20.92 28.52 17.11
N ILE A 167 -20.11 29.05 16.17
CA ILE A 167 -19.50 30.39 16.29
C ILE A 167 -20.59 31.47 16.34
N ARG A 168 -21.61 31.39 15.47
CA ARG A 168 -22.73 32.34 15.48
C ARG A 168 -23.46 32.35 16.82
N ILE A 169 -23.81 31.17 17.36
CA ILE A 169 -24.47 31.05 18.67
C ILE A 169 -23.60 31.65 19.79
N SER A 170 -22.30 31.35 19.78
CA SER A 170 -21.36 31.88 20.78
C SER A 170 -21.34 33.41 20.77
N ASN A 171 -21.22 34.02 19.59
CA ASN A 171 -21.18 35.48 19.43
C ASN A 171 -22.51 36.14 19.83
N SER A 172 -23.66 35.52 19.53
CA SER A 172 -24.98 36.02 19.94
C SER A 172 -25.18 36.01 21.46
N ASN A 173 -24.65 34.99 22.16
CA ASN A 173 -24.73 34.91 23.62
C ASN A 173 -23.83 35.93 24.34
N VAL A 174 -22.78 36.45 23.68
CA VAL A 174 -21.94 37.53 24.23
C VAL A 174 -22.70 38.86 24.32
N GLY A 175 -23.73 39.07 23.48
CA GLY A 175 -24.61 40.25 23.51
C GLY A 175 -25.69 40.25 24.60
N LEU A 176 -25.96 39.10 25.25
CA LEU A 176 -26.90 38.95 26.37
C LEU A 176 -26.19 39.07 27.74
N ARG A 177 -25.08 39.81 27.82
CA ARG A 177 -24.54 40.25 29.12
C ARG A 177 -25.50 41.25 29.73
N ARG A 178 -26.27 40.74 30.70
CA ARG A 178 -27.13 41.43 31.67
C ARG A 178 -26.78 42.92 31.78
N THR A 179 -27.64 43.77 31.24
CA THR A 179 -27.66 45.17 31.65
C THR A 179 -27.85 45.19 33.17
N PRO A 180 -27.03 45.93 33.94
CA PRO A 180 -27.34 46.17 35.34
C PRO A 180 -28.72 46.81 35.38
N ARG A 181 -29.62 46.24 36.18
CA ARG A 181 -30.92 46.83 36.49
C ARG A 181 -30.65 48.24 37.02
N THR A 182 -30.74 49.26 36.17
CA THR A 182 -30.64 50.64 36.63
C THR A 182 -31.86 50.87 37.51
N SER A 183 -31.59 51.13 38.79
CA SER A 183 -32.60 51.49 39.77
C SER A 183 -33.45 52.62 39.20
N CYS A 184 -34.75 52.41 39.05
CA CYS A 184 -35.70 53.47 38.78
C CYS A 184 -35.65 54.48 39.95
N ARG A 185 -34.99 55.63 39.76
CA ARG A 185 -34.98 56.75 40.73
C ARG A 185 -36.25 57.62 40.66
N ARG A 186 -37.39 57.05 40.24
CA ARG A 186 -38.63 57.83 40.07
C ARG A 186 -39.92 57.11 40.47
N CYS A 187 -39.85 56.18 41.40
CA CYS A 187 -41.04 55.80 42.17
C CYS A 187 -40.62 55.46 43.61
N GLY A 188 -40.72 56.44 44.49
CA GLY A 188 -40.70 56.21 45.94
C GLY A 188 -41.98 55.49 46.34
N ARG A 189 -42.03 54.16 46.18
CA ARG A 189 -42.99 53.30 46.87
C ARG A 189 -42.51 51.86 46.88
N TRP A 190 -41.98 51.46 48.03
CA TRP A 190 -41.82 50.05 48.36
C TRP A 190 -43.23 49.50 48.57
N SER A 191 -43.65 48.59 47.70
CA SER A 191 -44.90 47.87 47.86
C SER A 191 -44.62 46.38 47.67
N THR A 192 -44.37 45.71 48.77
CA THR A 192 -44.50 44.25 48.89
C THR A 192 -45.94 43.86 48.63
N TRP A 193 -46.24 43.28 47.47
CA TRP A 193 -47.50 42.56 47.26
C TRP A 193 -47.21 41.27 46.49
N TRP A 194 -46.87 40.24 47.27
CA TRP A 194 -47.32 38.89 46.95
C TRP A 194 -48.84 38.90 47.08
N THR A 195 -49.55 38.80 45.96
CA THR A 195 -50.90 38.25 45.95
C THR A 195 -50.96 37.31 44.77
N GLY A 196 -50.89 36.01 45.08
CA GLY A 196 -51.47 35.03 44.18
C GLY A 196 -52.97 35.25 44.11
N SER A 197 -53.57 34.81 43.01
CA SER A 197 -54.93 34.27 43.05
C SER A 197 -55.14 33.27 41.91
N PRO A 198 -56.08 32.32 42.09
CA PRO A 198 -56.16 31.06 41.36
C PRO A 198 -57.31 31.03 40.33
N GLY A 199 -57.28 30.02 39.44
CA GLY A 199 -58.41 29.54 38.62
C GLY A 199 -58.49 30.21 37.24
N ARG A 200 -58.73 29.50 36.13
CA ARG A 200 -59.34 28.17 35.92
C ARG A 200 -58.48 27.29 35.01
#